data_AF-A0A8J8J4I1-F1
#
_entry.id   AF-A0A8J8J4I1-F1
#
_cell.length_a   1.000
_cell.length_b   1.000
_cell.length_c   1.000
_cell.angle_alpha   90.00
_cell.angle_beta   90.00
_cell.angle_gamma   90.00
#
_symmetry.space_group_name_H-M   'P 1'
#
loop_
_entity.id
_entity.type
_entity.pdbx_description
1 polymer ?
#
loop_
_entity_poly.entity_id
_entity_poly.type
_entity_poly.pdbx_seq_one_letter_code
_entity_poly.pdbx_strand_id
1 'polypeptide(L)'
;IATKYTNLTRKFFDERGIEVEIIKLHGSIELAPKSGIADAIVDIVETGNTLLANGLIELEKIMDISAVLIVNRISQKTRFEEINDLILKLKGVVEDGF
;
A
#
# COMPACT_ATOMS: atom_id res chain seq x y z
N ILE A 1 -16.52 3.91 0.83
CA ILE A 1 -15.23 3.19 0.98
C ILE A 1 -14.32 3.97 1.92
N ALA A 2 -13.84 3.35 3.01
CA ALA A 2 -12.88 3.97 3.93
C ALA A 2 -11.44 3.51 3.67
N THR A 3 -10.48 4.44 3.62
CA THR A 3 -9.08 4.11 3.28
C THR A 3 -8.07 5.19 3.69
N LYS A 4 -6.80 4.81 3.85
CA LYS A 4 -5.63 5.72 3.84
C LYS A 4 -5.17 6.06 2.41
N TYR A 5 -5.52 5.24 1.43
CA TYR A 5 -5.00 5.24 0.05
C TYR A 5 -6.01 5.84 -0.93
N THR A 6 -6.41 7.10 -0.71
CA THR A 6 -7.51 7.74 -1.45
C THR A 6 -7.30 7.77 -2.95
N ASN A 7 -6.08 8.07 -3.41
CA ASN A 7 -5.78 8.18 -4.84
C ASN A 7 -5.79 6.81 -5.53
N LEU A 8 -5.22 5.79 -4.87
CA LEU A 8 -5.24 4.41 -5.37
C LEU A 8 -6.68 3.90 -5.47
N THR A 9 -7.45 4.10 -4.40
CA THR A 9 -8.85 3.67 -4.31
C THR A 9 -9.70 4.34 -5.39
N ARG A 10 -9.59 5.66 -5.54
CA ARG A 10 -10.30 6.40 -6.58
C ARG A 10 -9.99 5.84 -7.97
N LYS A 11 -8.70 5.71 -8.30
CA LYS A 11 -8.25 5.16 -9.58
C LYS A 11 -8.82 3.76 -9.84
N PHE A 12 -8.78 2.87 -8.84
CA PHE A 12 -9.26 1.50 -8.95
C PHE A 12 -10.76 1.41 -9.31
N PHE A 13 -11.59 2.27 -8.70
CA PHE A 13 -13.03 2.32 -8.98
C PHE A 13 -13.36 3.10 -10.26
N ASP A 14 -12.65 4.18 -10.55
CA ASP A 14 -12.81 4.96 -11.79
C ASP A 14 -12.53 4.10 -13.03
N GLU A 15 -11.49 3.26 -13.00
CA GLU A 15 -11.16 2.31 -14.07
C GLU A 15 -12.27 1.27 -14.33
N ARG A 16 -13.16 1.06 -13.36
CA ARG A 16 -14.31 0.15 -13.44
C ARG A 16 -15.63 0.88 -13.73
N GLY A 17 -15.62 2.21 -13.79
CA GLY A 17 -16.85 3.01 -13.94
C GLY A 17 -17.78 2.94 -12.73
N ILE A 18 -17.25 2.65 -11.54
CA ILE A 18 -18.03 2.54 -10.30
C ILE A 18 -17.87 3.84 -9.51
N GLU A 19 -18.97 4.54 -9.27
CA GLU A 19 -18.97 5.71 -8.41
C GLU A 19 -18.91 5.29 -6.93
N VAL A 20 -17.95 5.84 -6.19
CA VAL A 20 -17.78 5.58 -4.76
C VAL A 20 -17.52 6.86 -3.96
N GLU A 21 -18.12 6.96 -2.78
CA GLU A 21 -17.72 7.94 -1.78
C GLU A 21 -16.46 7.44 -1.03
N ILE A 22 -15.41 8.26 -1.01
CA ILE A 22 -14.14 7.92 -0.36
C ILE A 22 -13.99 8.72 0.92
N ILE A 23 -13.94 8.00 2.04
CA ILE A 23 -13.70 8.56 3.37
C ILE A 23 -12.23 8.32 3.73
N LYS A 24 -11.47 9.41 3.84
CA LYS A 24 -10.07 9.35 4.24
C LYS A 24 -9.96 9.08 5.75
N LEU A 25 -9.29 7.99 6.10
CA LEU A 25 -8.96 7.67 7.50
C LEU A 25 -7.46 7.68 7.73
N HIS A 26 -7.05 7.93 8.97
CA HIS A 26 -5.64 7.99 9.37
C HIS A 26 -5.20 6.76 10.19
N GLY A 27 -6.14 5.97 10.71
CA GLY A 27 -5.89 4.79 11.53
C GLY A 27 -7.19 4.00 11.76
N SER A 28 -7.05 2.78 12.30
CA SER A 28 -8.16 1.89 12.64
C SER A 28 -9.21 1.74 11.53
N ILE A 29 -8.76 1.44 10.31
CA ILE A 29 -9.63 1.39 9.14
C ILE A 29 -10.65 0.26 9.28
N GLU A 30 -10.25 -0.82 9.95
CA GLU A 30 -11.05 -2.01 10.21
C GLU A 30 -12.30 -1.74 11.07
N LEU A 31 -12.34 -0.61 11.78
CA LEU A 31 -13.52 -0.18 12.55
C LEU A 31 -14.59 0.47 11.67
N ALA A 32 -14.23 1.02 10.50
CA ALA A 32 -15.19 1.78 9.68
C ALA A 32 -16.41 0.94 9.25
N PRO A 33 -16.27 -0.33 8.83
CA PRO A 33 -17.42 -1.20 8.58
C PRO A 33 -18.25 -1.48 9.83
N LYS A 34 -17.59 -1.80 10.95
CA LYS A 34 -18.27 -2.12 12.22
C LYS A 34 -19.07 -0.95 12.78
N SER A 35 -18.60 0.27 12.57
CA SER A 35 -19.25 1.50 13.03
C SER A 35 -20.25 2.08 12.03
N GLY A 36 -20.46 1.43 10.87
CA GLY A 36 -21.38 1.91 9.83
C GLY A 36 -20.91 3.18 9.12
N ILE A 37 -19.61 3.52 9.22
CA ILE A 37 -19.02 4.70 8.58
C ILE A 37 -18.78 4.43 7.09
N ALA A 38 -18.50 3.18 6.71
CA ALA A 38 -18.31 2.79 5.32
C ALA A 38 -18.71 1.33 5.10
N ASP A 39 -19.24 1.01 3.93
CA ASP A 39 -19.63 -0.36 3.58
C ASP A 39 -18.44 -1.31 3.38
N ALA A 40 -17.30 -0.77 2.94
CA ALA A 40 -16.08 -1.52 2.69
C ALA A 40 -14.83 -0.65 2.87
N ILE A 41 -13.69 -1.32 2.99
CA ILE A 41 -12.38 -0.71 3.17
C ILE A 41 -11.43 -1.05 2.04
N VAL A 42 -10.45 -0.18 1.81
CA VAL A 42 -9.25 -0.51 1.03
C VAL A 42 -8.06 -0.30 1.93
N ASP A 43 -7.34 -1.38 2.24
CA ASP A 43 -6.17 -1.35 3.12
C ASP A 43 -5.13 -2.38 2.68
N ILE A 44 -3.90 -2.20 3.17
CA ILE A 44 -2.80 -3.15 3.03
C ILE A 44 -2.98 -4.31 4.01
N VAL A 45 -2.87 -5.54 3.52
CA VAL A 45 -2.96 -6.75 4.35
C VAL A 45 -1.87 -7.73 3.97
N GLU A 46 -1.41 -8.51 4.95
CA GLU A 46 -0.34 -9.50 4.74
C GLU A 46 -0.91 -10.93 4.70
N THR A 47 -1.25 -11.51 5.84
CA THR A 47 -1.70 -12.92 5.95
C THR A 47 -3.23 -13.07 6.02
N GLY A 48 -4.00 -12.00 5.86
CA GLY A 48 -5.47 -12.00 6.02
C GLY A 48 -5.97 -12.23 7.46
N ASN A 49 -5.11 -12.70 8.38
CA ASN A 49 -5.45 -12.94 9.79
C ASN A 49 -6.00 -11.69 10.49
N THR A 50 -5.44 -10.52 10.19
CA THR A 50 -5.92 -9.24 10.75
C THR A 50 -7.33 -8.89 10.29
N LEU A 51 -7.71 -9.25 9.06
CA LEU A 51 -9.08 -9.06 8.56
C LEU A 51 -10.04 -10.00 9.30
N LEU A 52 -9.68 -11.27 9.43
CA LEU A 52 -10.50 -12.28 10.12
C LEU A 52 -10.74 -11.92 11.59
N ALA A 53 -9.70 -11.47 12.30
CA ALA A 53 -9.82 -11.00 13.68
C ALA A 53 -10.80 -9.81 13.81
N ASN A 54 -10.99 -9.06 12.72
CA ASN A 54 -11.94 -7.96 12.63
C ASN A 54 -13.28 -8.35 11.98
N GLY A 55 -13.53 -9.63 11.70
CA GLY A 55 -14.76 -10.06 11.05
C GLY A 55 -14.90 -9.55 9.61
N LEU A 56 -13.77 -9.25 8.97
CA LEU A 56 -13.69 -8.81 7.58
C LEU A 56 -13.24 -9.97 6.70
N ILE A 57 -13.66 -9.92 5.43
CA ILE A 57 -13.24 -10.84 4.38
C ILE A 57 -12.56 -10.03 3.28
N GLU A 58 -11.56 -10.63 2.64
CA GLU A 58 -10.97 -10.05 1.43
C GLU A 58 -11.92 -10.26 0.25
N LEU A 59 -12.32 -9.17 -0.41
CA LEU A 59 -13.24 -9.22 -1.55
C LEU A 59 -12.50 -9.30 -2.88
N GLU A 60 -11.48 -8.47 -3.06
CA GLU A 60 -10.70 -8.39 -4.29
C GLU A 60 -9.29 -7.87 -3.97
N LYS A 61 -8.29 -8.47 -4.60
CA LYS A 61 -6.91 -8.00 -4.55
C LYS A 61 -6.71 -6.88 -5.56
N ILE A 62 -6.30 -5.71 -5.08
CA ILE A 62 -6.07 -4.53 -5.94
C ILE A 62 -4.70 -4.60 -6.64
N MET A 63 -3.63 -4.84 -5.86
CA MET A 63 -2.27 -4.92 -6.39
C MET A 63 -1.34 -5.66 -5.43
N ASP A 64 -0.27 -6.21 -5.99
CA ASP A 64 0.91 -6.61 -5.23
C ASP A 64 1.75 -5.39 -4.84
N ILE A 65 2.42 -5.49 -3.70
CA ILE A 65 3.28 -4.44 -3.17
C ILE A 65 4.66 -5.00 -2.83
N SER A 66 5.67 -4.14 -2.94
CA SER A 66 7.02 -4.44 -2.53
C SER A 66 7.70 -3.19 -1.98
N ALA A 67 8.68 -3.39 -1.10
CA ALA A 67 9.57 -2.31 -0.71
C ALA A 67 10.49 -1.97 -1.89
N VAL A 68 10.70 -0.67 -2.13
CA VAL A 68 11.59 -0.19 -3.20
C VAL A 68 12.56 0.84 -2.64
N LEU A 69 13.80 0.81 -3.12
CA LEU A 69 14.77 1.87 -2.84
C LEU A 69 14.52 3.05 -3.78
N ILE A 70 14.13 4.18 -3.21
CA ILE A 70 13.93 5.43 -3.96
C ILE A 70 15.13 6.34 -3.73
N VAL A 71 15.74 6.79 -4.83
CA VAL A 71 16.92 7.67 -4.79
C VAL A 71 16.58 9.04 -5.37
N ASN A 72 16.98 10.10 -4.67
CA ASN A 72 16.89 11.45 -5.18
C ASN A 72 17.83 11.64 -6.39
N ARG A 73 17.30 12.18 -7.50
CA ARG A 73 18.05 12.33 -8.77
C ARG A 73 19.26 13.25 -8.67
N ILE A 74 19.22 14.28 -7.83
CA ILE A 74 20.35 15.20 -7.62
C ILE A 74 21.42 14.49 -6.79
N SER A 75 21.02 13.85 -5.69
CA SER A 75 21.94 13.07 -4.85
C SER A 75 22.62 11.95 -5.65
N GLN A 76 21.89 11.25 -6.53
CA GLN A 76 22.46 10.22 -7.41
C GLN A 76 23.61 10.76 -8.28
N LYS A 77 23.56 12.03 -8.68
CA LYS A 77 24.61 12.65 -9.49
C LYS A 77 25.75 13.20 -8.65
N THR A 78 25.45 13.83 -7.51
CA THR A 78 26.45 14.51 -6.68
C THR A 78 27.18 13.57 -5.72
N ARG A 79 26.57 12.43 -5.37
CA ARG A 79 27.10 11.39 -4.48
C ARG A 79 27.02 10.00 -5.12
N PHE A 80 27.37 9.95 -6.40
CA PHE A 80 27.21 8.75 -7.22
C PHE A 80 27.89 7.51 -6.60
N GLU A 81 29.17 7.62 -6.24
CA GLU A 81 29.95 6.50 -5.71
C GLU A 81 29.32 5.91 -4.43
N GLU A 82 29.00 6.75 -3.45
CA GLU A 82 28.42 6.31 -2.18
C GLU A 82 27.05 5.66 -2.35
N ILE A 83 26.21 6.22 -3.23
CA ILE A 83 24.87 5.68 -3.48
C ILE A 83 24.96 4.38 -4.28
N ASN A 84 25.84 4.30 -5.27
CA ASN A 84 25.99 3.11 -6.09
C ASN A 84 26.57 1.94 -5.29
N ASP A 85 27.50 2.20 -4.38
CA ASP A 85 27.98 1.20 -3.41
C ASP A 85 26.84 0.66 -2.53
N LEU A 86 25.98 1.54 -2.00
CA LEU A 86 24.80 1.12 -1.24
C LEU A 86 23.82 0.28 -2.08
N ILE A 87 23.56 0.70 -3.33
CA ILE A 87 22.70 -0.04 -4.27
C ILE A 87 23.24 -1.44 -4.49
N LEU A 88 24.54 -1.59 -4.75
CA LEU A 88 25.16 -2.90 -5.00
C LEU A 88 25.07 -3.81 -3.77
N LYS A 89 25.33 -3.27 -2.58
CA LYS A 89 25.21 -4.01 -1.31
C LYS A 89 23.78 -4.48 -1.05
N LEU A 90 22.80 -3.60 -1.24
CA LEU A 90 21.39 -3.94 -1.07
C LEU A 90 20.91 -4.97 -2.11
N LYS A 91 21.34 -4.85 -3.36
CA LYS A 91 21.02 -5.82 -4.41
C LYS A 91 21.51 -7.22 -4.07
N GLY A 92 22.76 -7.34 -3.60
CA GLY A 92 23.31 -8.65 -3.19
C GLY A 92 22.44 -9.33 -2.11
N VAL A 93 22.04 -8.58 -1.08
CA VAL A 93 21.20 -9.13 0.01
C VAL A 93 19.80 -9.53 -0.47
N VAL A 94 19.18 -8.75 -1.35
CA VAL A 94 17.83 -9.05 -1.87
C VAL A 94 17.86 -10.25 -2.82
N GLU A 95 18.88 -10.38 -3.67
CA GLU A 95 19.04 -11.53 -4.58
C GLU A 95 19.29 -12.84 -3.81
N ASP A 96 19.94 -12.76 -2.64
CA ASP A 96 20.19 -13.91 -1.75
C ASP A 96 18.94 -14.35 -0.96
N GLY A 97 17.80 -13.68 -1.11
CA GLY A 97 16.50 -14.15 -0.62
C GLY A 97 16.12 -13.70 0.80
N PHE A 98 16.49 -12.48 1.18
CA PHE A 98 15.97 -11.79 2.37
C PHE A 98 14.73 -10.95 2.08
#